data_AF-A0AAW5ZV82-F1
#
_entry.id   AF-A0AAW5ZV82-F1
#
_cell.length_a   1.000
_cell.length_b   1.000
_cell.length_c   1.000
_cell.angle_alpha   90.00
_cell.angle_beta   90.00
_cell.angle_gamma   90.00
#
_symmetry.space_group_name_H-M   'P 1'
#
loop_
_entity.id
_entity.type
_entity.pdbx_description
1 polymer ?
#
loop_
_entity_poly.entity_id
_entity_poly.type
_entity_poly.pdbx_seq_one_letter_code
_entity_poly.pdbx_strand_id
1 'polypeptide(L)'
;MPANIESFDNFDSDLQIAAHQTGLVRVILEGKSDVDLFGKYWFGSMRETFDFLEASQLVNGSGCTAVRAAVHHSQTVDHVPAIGIIDRDSLFREQRWELLFEVDEAEFAANLQTAEIYVASLWEIEAYMLEPDLLAKWVSGSHRTPPGPQAECESALVRTLSECDFLLEIASFFAAAHAEGQSISEGYFRGVSLAAAKSTCAEKLAKLSTESQSVAARVDALVATVRGSRPDGDADQLRFLLRYVDTKRLIIRLFQSLKVHDGSHWTMPHMQALSNRRPAEFEAFLKTVERRYVA
;
A
#
# COMPACT_ATOMS: atom_id res chain seq x y z
N MET A 1 22.80 2.53 -42.26
CA MET A 1 22.21 2.20 -40.94
C MET A 1 22.55 0.75 -40.67
N PRO A 2 23.60 0.42 -39.90
CA PRO A 2 23.79 -0.97 -39.51
C PRO A 2 22.67 -1.31 -38.52
N ALA A 3 21.90 -2.35 -38.85
CA ALA A 3 20.89 -2.88 -37.94
C ALA A 3 21.62 -3.46 -36.73
N ASN A 4 21.50 -2.78 -35.59
CA ASN A 4 21.97 -3.27 -34.29
C ASN A 4 21.01 -4.38 -33.85
N ILE A 5 21.11 -5.54 -34.50
CA ILE A 5 20.43 -6.76 -34.05
C ILE A 5 21.42 -7.39 -33.06
N GLU A 6 21.24 -7.11 -31.77
CA GLU A 6 21.92 -7.87 -30.73
C GLU A 6 21.55 -9.35 -30.89
N SER A 7 22.55 -10.23 -30.87
CA SER A 7 22.31 -11.68 -30.96
C SER A 7 21.51 -12.15 -29.77
N PHE A 8 20.57 -13.08 -29.98
CA PHE A 8 19.80 -13.70 -28.90
C PHE A 8 20.69 -14.41 -27.86
N ASP A 9 21.92 -14.77 -28.23
CA ASP A 9 22.91 -15.39 -27.35
C ASP A 9 23.49 -14.45 -26.28
N ASN A 10 23.20 -13.15 -26.36
CA ASN A 10 23.68 -12.14 -25.40
C ASN A 10 22.68 -11.85 -24.27
N PHE A 11 21.52 -12.51 -24.25
CA PHE A 11 20.50 -12.31 -23.23
C PHE A 11 20.45 -13.50 -22.26
N ASP A 12 20.33 -13.19 -20.98
CA ASP A 12 20.29 -14.15 -19.88
C ASP A 12 18.88 -14.73 -19.67
N SER A 13 17.83 -14.15 -20.27
CA SER A 13 16.45 -14.66 -20.18
C SER A 13 15.50 -14.22 -21.30
N ASP A 14 14.42 -14.99 -21.50
CA ASP A 14 13.30 -14.62 -22.39
C ASP A 14 12.64 -13.29 -21.97
N LEU A 15 12.63 -12.98 -20.67
CA LEU A 15 12.08 -11.73 -20.14
C LEU A 15 12.95 -10.52 -20.53
N GLN A 16 14.27 -10.70 -20.57
CA GLN A 16 15.19 -9.69 -21.06
C GLN A 16 15.01 -9.47 -22.56
N ILE A 17 14.92 -10.55 -23.35
CA ILE A 17 14.64 -10.48 -24.78
C ILE A 17 13.34 -9.70 -25.05
N ALA A 18 12.25 -10.05 -24.35
CA ALA A 18 10.97 -9.38 -24.50
C ALA A 18 11.08 -7.89 -24.17
N ALA A 19 11.76 -7.52 -23.08
CA ALA A 19 11.91 -6.12 -22.70
C ALA A 19 12.71 -5.30 -23.71
N HIS A 20 13.79 -5.84 -24.27
CA HIS A 20 14.54 -5.17 -25.35
C HIS A 20 13.72 -5.01 -26.63
N GLN A 21 12.82 -5.97 -26.93
CA GLN A 21 11.96 -5.90 -28.10
C GLN A 21 10.83 -4.88 -27.94
N THR A 22 10.25 -4.77 -26.74
CA THR A 22 9.15 -3.82 -26.49
C THR A 22 9.65 -2.39 -26.29
N GLY A 23 10.87 -2.22 -25.74
CA GLY A 23 11.43 -0.90 -25.44
C GLY A 23 10.67 -0.12 -24.37
N LEU A 24 9.85 -0.81 -23.56
CA LEU A 24 9.02 -0.20 -22.53
C LEU A 24 9.82 0.05 -21.25
N VAL A 25 9.42 1.07 -20.49
CA VAL A 25 9.97 1.32 -19.16
C VAL A 25 9.36 0.33 -18.17
N ARG A 26 10.18 -0.39 -17.40
CA ARG A 26 9.68 -1.31 -16.38
C ARG A 26 9.25 -0.57 -15.12
N VAL A 27 8.04 -0.86 -14.66
CA VAL A 27 7.52 -0.42 -13.35
C VAL A 27 7.46 -1.65 -12.46
N ILE A 28 8.37 -1.71 -11.49
CA ILE A 28 8.59 -2.87 -10.64
C ILE A 28 7.83 -2.70 -9.33
N LEU A 29 7.01 -3.69 -8.99
CA LEU A 29 6.09 -3.71 -7.85
C LEU A 29 6.41 -4.91 -6.94
N GLU A 30 5.98 -4.85 -5.67
CA GLU A 30 6.31 -5.87 -4.65
C GLU A 30 5.66 -7.22 -4.96
N GLY A 31 4.37 -7.23 -5.30
CA GLY A 31 3.61 -8.46 -5.49
C GLY A 31 2.70 -8.47 -6.72
N LYS A 32 2.19 -9.67 -7.03
CA LYS A 32 1.23 -9.88 -8.13
C LYS A 32 -0.07 -9.06 -7.97
N SER A 33 -0.55 -8.86 -6.74
CA SER A 33 -1.73 -8.03 -6.46
C SER A 33 -1.55 -6.61 -6.98
N ASP A 34 -0.37 -6.03 -6.74
CA ASP A 34 -0.02 -4.66 -7.16
C ASP A 34 0.07 -4.57 -8.68
N VAL A 35 0.71 -5.57 -9.32
CA VAL A 35 0.77 -5.66 -10.78
C VAL A 35 -0.64 -5.71 -11.37
N ASP A 36 -1.54 -6.49 -10.79
CA ASP A 36 -2.92 -6.55 -11.25
C ASP A 36 -3.63 -5.19 -11.03
N LEU A 37 -3.45 -4.52 -9.89
CA LEU A 37 -3.99 -3.17 -9.64
C LEU A 37 -3.52 -2.15 -10.68
N PHE A 38 -2.21 -2.08 -10.93
CA PHE A 38 -1.64 -1.15 -11.89
C PHE A 38 -2.00 -1.51 -13.33
N GLY A 39 -1.65 -2.72 -13.77
CA GLY A 39 -1.75 -3.12 -15.17
C GLY A 39 -3.16 -3.41 -15.65
N LYS A 40 -4.07 -3.86 -14.77
CA LYS A 40 -5.44 -4.23 -15.17
C LYS A 40 -6.47 -3.16 -14.81
N TYR A 41 -6.36 -2.55 -13.64
CA TYR A 41 -7.44 -1.71 -13.11
C TYR A 41 -7.21 -0.22 -13.27
N TRP A 42 -6.02 0.28 -12.95
CA TRP A 42 -5.76 1.72 -12.88
C TRP A 42 -5.10 2.29 -14.14
N PHE A 43 -4.10 1.59 -14.68
CA PHE A 43 -3.20 2.10 -15.72
C PHE A 43 -3.12 1.18 -16.94
N GLY A 44 -4.18 0.43 -17.23
CA GLY A 44 -4.25 -0.44 -18.41
C GLY A 44 -3.98 0.28 -19.73
N SER A 45 -4.36 1.57 -19.83
CA SER A 45 -4.06 2.41 -20.99
C SER A 45 -2.59 2.81 -21.13
N MET A 46 -1.76 2.63 -20.10
CA MET A 46 -0.34 2.99 -20.10
C MET A 46 0.56 1.77 -20.35
N ARG A 47 -0.02 0.61 -20.68
CA ARG A 47 0.72 -0.63 -21.00
C ARG A 47 1.47 -0.60 -22.33
N GLU A 48 1.20 0.39 -23.17
CA GLU A 48 1.97 0.68 -24.38
C GLU A 48 3.23 1.53 -24.07
N THR A 49 3.38 1.98 -22.82
CA THR A 49 4.49 2.82 -22.35
C THR A 49 5.28 2.11 -21.24
N PHE A 50 4.57 1.39 -20.37
CA PHE A 50 5.13 0.73 -19.19
C PHE A 50 4.91 -0.78 -19.22
N ASP A 51 5.93 -1.50 -18.80
CA ASP A 51 5.84 -2.93 -18.46
C ASP A 51 5.74 -3.08 -16.93
N PHE A 52 4.57 -3.47 -16.44
CA PHE A 52 4.32 -3.64 -15.00
C PHE A 52 4.74 -5.04 -14.57
N LEU A 53 5.75 -5.13 -13.71
CA LEU A 53 6.38 -6.40 -13.33
C LEU A 53 6.42 -6.57 -11.82
N GLU A 54 6.33 -7.83 -11.39
CA GLU A 54 6.58 -8.23 -10.02
C GLU A 54 8.09 -8.41 -9.82
N ALA A 55 8.65 -7.90 -8.71
CA ALA A 55 10.09 -7.96 -8.43
C ALA A 55 10.66 -9.40 -8.46
N SER A 56 9.87 -10.39 -8.03
CA SER A 56 10.24 -11.80 -7.99
C SER A 56 10.53 -12.41 -9.38
N GLN A 57 10.10 -11.75 -10.46
CA GLN A 57 10.39 -12.18 -11.83
C GLN A 57 11.82 -11.84 -12.26
N LEU A 58 12.47 -10.87 -11.61
CA LEU A 58 13.84 -10.43 -11.95
C LEU A 58 14.87 -10.90 -10.94
N VAL A 59 14.51 -10.98 -9.65
CA VAL A 59 15.43 -11.33 -8.58
C VAL A 59 14.78 -12.23 -7.55
N ASN A 60 15.58 -13.09 -6.91
CA ASN A 60 15.13 -13.84 -5.75
C ASN A 60 14.99 -12.92 -4.54
N GLY A 61 13.81 -12.89 -3.93
CA GLY A 61 13.52 -12.11 -2.73
C GLY A 61 12.03 -11.77 -2.63
N SER A 62 11.69 -11.01 -1.59
CA SER A 62 10.37 -10.42 -1.42
C SER A 62 10.49 -9.03 -0.79
N GLY A 63 9.41 -8.26 -0.82
CA GLY A 63 9.37 -6.97 -0.16
C GLY A 63 10.01 -5.82 -0.95
N CYS A 64 10.03 -4.65 -0.31
CA CYS A 64 10.74 -3.47 -0.78
C CYS A 64 12.23 -3.71 -1.13
N THR A 65 12.92 -4.62 -0.43
CA THR A 65 14.32 -4.99 -0.75
C THR A 65 14.43 -5.66 -2.12
N ALA A 66 13.49 -6.55 -2.45
CA ALA A 66 13.43 -7.19 -3.76
C ALA A 66 13.13 -6.18 -4.87
N VAL A 67 12.23 -5.21 -4.63
CA VAL A 67 11.94 -4.14 -5.60
C VAL A 67 13.21 -3.33 -5.90
N ARG A 68 13.95 -2.90 -4.88
CA ARG A 68 15.20 -2.15 -5.07
C ARG A 68 16.25 -2.96 -5.85
N ALA A 69 16.41 -4.24 -5.51
CA ALA A 69 17.33 -5.14 -6.21
C ALA A 69 16.92 -5.39 -7.67
N ALA A 70 15.62 -5.56 -7.93
CA ALA A 70 15.06 -5.75 -9.26
C ALA A 70 15.22 -4.50 -10.14
N VAL A 71 15.05 -3.30 -9.59
CA VAL A 71 15.34 -2.04 -10.30
C VAL A 71 16.81 -1.97 -10.69
N HIS A 72 17.71 -2.25 -9.75
CA HIS A 72 19.15 -2.29 -10.03
C HIS A 72 19.50 -3.34 -11.08
N HIS A 73 18.93 -4.54 -11.00
CA HIS A 73 19.13 -5.60 -11.99
C HIS A 73 18.66 -5.16 -13.38
N SER A 74 17.45 -4.61 -13.48
CA SER A 74 16.91 -4.15 -14.77
C SER A 74 17.80 -3.09 -15.42
N GLN A 75 18.34 -2.15 -14.64
CA GLN A 75 19.13 -1.06 -15.19
C GLN A 75 20.57 -1.48 -15.53
N THR A 76 21.17 -2.36 -14.72
CA THR A 76 22.61 -2.66 -14.82
C THR A 76 22.93 -3.98 -15.52
N VAL A 77 22.00 -4.95 -15.47
CA VAL A 77 22.13 -6.26 -16.13
C VAL A 77 21.32 -6.25 -17.41
N ASP A 78 20.02 -5.95 -17.31
CA ASP A 78 19.15 -5.97 -18.47
C ASP A 78 19.28 -4.71 -19.34
N HIS A 79 19.93 -3.64 -18.86
CA HIS A 79 20.00 -2.35 -19.57
C HIS A 79 18.64 -1.79 -20.00
N VAL A 80 17.57 -2.14 -19.27
CA VAL A 80 16.20 -1.66 -19.48
C VAL A 80 15.87 -0.59 -18.44
N PRO A 81 15.39 0.60 -18.85
CA PRO A 81 14.92 1.62 -17.93
C PRO A 81 13.89 1.07 -16.95
N ALA A 82 14.11 1.30 -15.65
CA ALA A 82 13.22 0.81 -14.61
C ALA A 82 13.05 1.79 -13.47
N ILE A 83 11.86 1.76 -12.87
CA ILE A 83 11.55 2.39 -11.59
C ILE A 83 10.85 1.37 -10.68
N GLY A 84 10.92 1.57 -9.37
CA GLY A 84 10.26 0.76 -8.37
C GLY A 84 9.24 1.57 -7.59
N ILE A 85 8.11 0.96 -7.25
CA ILE A 85 7.12 1.52 -6.32
C ILE A 85 7.03 0.58 -5.12
N ILE A 86 7.14 1.13 -3.92
CA ILE A 86 7.08 0.38 -2.65
C ILE A 86 6.05 0.99 -1.70
N ASP A 87 5.47 0.14 -0.86
CA ASP A 87 4.54 0.53 0.19
C ASP A 87 5.20 1.38 1.28
N ARG A 88 4.42 2.25 1.92
CA ARG A 88 4.86 3.03 3.09
C ARG A 88 5.14 2.13 4.30
N ASP A 89 4.49 0.97 4.38
CA ASP A 89 4.72 -0.05 5.42
C ASP A 89 6.19 -0.51 5.49
N SER A 90 6.99 -0.30 4.44
CA SER A 90 8.43 -0.54 4.44
C SER A 90 9.13 0.23 5.56
N LEU A 91 8.66 1.43 5.92
CA LEU A 91 9.16 2.22 7.03
C LEU A 91 8.86 1.59 8.39
N PHE A 92 7.74 0.87 8.51
CA PHE A 92 7.42 0.08 9.69
C PHE A 92 8.42 -1.06 9.85
N ARG A 93 8.72 -1.78 8.75
CA ARG A 93 9.72 -2.86 8.75
C ARG A 93 11.11 -2.35 9.15
N GLU A 94 11.50 -1.18 8.63
CA GLU A 94 12.76 -0.48 8.93
C GLU A 94 12.77 0.23 10.31
N GLN A 95 11.66 0.19 11.07
CA GLN A 95 11.49 0.89 12.35
C GLN A 95 11.73 2.40 12.28
N ARG A 96 11.47 3.03 11.13
CA ARG A 96 11.59 4.48 10.90
C ARG A 96 10.32 5.21 11.35
N TRP A 97 10.04 5.13 12.65
CA TRP A 97 8.77 5.56 13.24
C TRP A 97 8.39 7.01 12.96
N GLU A 98 9.33 7.97 13.10
CA GLU A 98 9.09 9.39 12.84
C GLU A 98 8.57 9.59 11.43
N LEU A 99 9.27 9.02 10.45
CA LEU A 99 8.95 9.20 9.06
C LEU A 99 7.69 8.44 8.67
N LEU A 100 7.45 7.26 9.26
CA LEU A 100 6.22 6.51 9.07
C LEU A 100 4.99 7.32 9.51
N PHE A 101 5.10 8.08 10.60
CA PHE A 101 4.02 8.90 11.15
C PHE A 101 4.16 10.41 10.85
N GLU A 102 5.01 10.77 9.87
CA GLU A 102 5.17 12.16 9.43
C GLU A 102 3.87 12.67 8.80
N VAL A 103 3.38 13.80 9.31
CA VAL A 103 2.13 14.45 8.92
C VAL A 103 2.34 15.51 7.84
N ASP A 104 3.53 16.10 7.75
CA ASP A 104 3.92 17.00 6.68
C ASP A 104 4.33 16.19 5.42
N GLU A 105 3.48 16.23 4.40
CA GLU A 105 3.73 15.52 3.14
C GLU A 105 4.99 16.00 2.42
N ALA A 106 5.36 17.28 2.54
CA ALA A 106 6.56 17.80 1.91
C ALA A 106 7.80 17.25 2.60
N GLU A 107 7.78 17.17 3.94
CA GLU A 107 8.85 16.54 4.72
C GLU A 107 8.94 15.04 4.42
N PHE A 108 7.81 14.34 4.35
CA PHE A 108 7.76 12.93 3.96
C PHE A 108 8.37 12.70 2.57
N ALA A 109 7.94 13.46 1.56
CA ALA A 109 8.41 13.32 0.18
C ALA A 109 9.91 13.60 0.05
N ALA A 110 10.41 14.64 0.74
CA ALA A 110 11.83 15.01 0.71
C ALA A 110 12.77 13.93 1.26
N ASN A 111 12.27 13.04 2.13
CA ASN A 111 13.07 12.02 2.79
C ASN A 111 13.05 10.63 2.12
N LEU A 112 12.20 10.41 1.11
CA LEU A 112 11.92 9.06 0.59
C LEU A 112 11.96 8.90 -0.93
N GLN A 113 11.74 9.96 -1.69
CA GLN A 113 11.72 9.84 -3.14
C GLN A 113 13.14 9.88 -3.69
N THR A 114 13.56 8.77 -4.31
CA THR A 114 14.73 8.79 -5.19
C THR A 114 14.28 8.90 -6.64
N ALA A 115 15.24 9.13 -7.54
CA ALA A 115 14.98 9.11 -8.97
C ALA A 115 14.38 7.79 -9.49
N GLU A 116 14.56 6.68 -8.76
CA GLU A 116 14.33 5.32 -9.22
C GLU A 116 13.33 4.56 -8.33
N ILE A 117 13.15 4.98 -7.07
CA ILE A 117 12.26 4.35 -6.11
C ILE A 117 11.27 5.40 -5.60
N TYR A 118 9.99 5.06 -5.74
CA TYR A 118 8.87 5.81 -5.19
C TYR A 118 8.28 5.07 -4.00
N VAL A 119 8.13 5.77 -2.87
CA VAL A 119 7.40 5.26 -1.70
C VAL A 119 5.99 5.83 -1.75
N ALA A 120 4.98 4.96 -1.72
CA ALA A 120 3.58 5.36 -1.70
C ALA A 120 3.27 6.25 -0.49
N SER A 121 2.36 7.21 -0.64
CA SER A 121 1.95 8.09 0.46
C SER A 121 1.02 7.38 1.44
N LEU A 122 0.20 6.45 0.96
CA LEU A 122 -0.68 5.61 1.78
C LEU A 122 0.07 4.38 2.32
N TRP A 123 -0.46 3.77 3.38
CA TRP A 123 0.22 2.68 4.10
C TRP A 123 0.63 1.52 3.18
N GLU A 124 -0.31 1.05 2.36
CA GLU A 124 -0.14 0.02 1.33
C GLU A 124 -0.85 0.47 0.04
N ILE A 125 -0.45 -0.08 -1.11
CA ILE A 125 -1.11 0.15 -2.40
C ILE A 125 -2.61 -0.19 -2.34
N GLU A 126 -3.02 -1.18 -1.56
CA GLU A 126 -4.45 -1.51 -1.37
C GLU A 126 -5.26 -0.36 -0.76
N ALA A 127 -4.63 0.56 -0.04
CA ALA A 127 -5.30 1.69 0.60
C ALA A 127 -5.97 2.60 -0.44
N TYR A 128 -5.41 2.70 -1.64
CA TYR A 128 -5.97 3.49 -2.73
C TYR A 128 -7.30 2.92 -3.26
N MET A 129 -7.67 1.69 -2.90
CA MET A 129 -8.99 1.15 -3.23
C MET A 129 -10.10 1.74 -2.32
N LEU A 130 -9.76 2.25 -1.14
CA LEU A 130 -10.72 2.69 -0.13
C LEU A 130 -11.15 4.15 -0.33
N GLU A 131 -11.89 4.42 -1.40
CA GLU A 131 -12.48 5.74 -1.67
C GLU A 131 -13.77 5.98 -0.85
N PRO A 132 -13.93 7.14 -0.18
CA PRO A 132 -15.08 7.42 0.68
C PRO A 132 -16.46 7.18 0.03
N ASP A 133 -16.63 7.62 -1.22
CA ASP A 133 -17.91 7.54 -1.93
C ASP A 133 -18.15 6.18 -2.60
N LEU A 134 -17.15 5.29 -2.61
CA LEU A 134 -17.30 3.92 -3.09
C LEU A 134 -17.69 2.94 -1.96
N LEU A 135 -17.45 3.29 -0.69
CA LEU A 135 -17.77 2.42 0.45
C LEU A 135 -19.26 2.01 0.49
N ALA A 136 -20.17 2.94 0.23
CA ALA A 136 -21.61 2.63 0.21
C ALA A 136 -21.97 1.64 -0.90
N LYS A 137 -21.34 1.77 -2.08
CA LYS A 137 -21.53 0.86 -3.22
C LYS A 137 -20.94 -0.53 -2.93
N TRP A 138 -19.79 -0.56 -2.26
CA TRP A 138 -19.16 -1.79 -1.81
C TRP A 138 -20.07 -2.56 -0.85
N VAL A 139 -20.58 -1.89 0.18
CA VAL A 139 -21.54 -2.50 1.11
C VAL A 139 -22.77 -2.97 0.34
N SER A 140 -23.38 -2.12 -0.49
CA SER A 140 -24.57 -2.49 -1.24
C SER A 140 -24.37 -3.75 -2.10
N GLY A 141 -23.25 -3.86 -2.82
CA GLY A 141 -23.00 -4.96 -3.76
C GLY A 141 -22.38 -6.21 -3.12
N SER A 142 -21.66 -6.06 -2.01
CA SER A 142 -20.85 -7.13 -1.40
C SER A 142 -21.28 -7.52 0.00
N HIS A 143 -22.39 -6.97 0.51
CA HIS A 143 -22.99 -7.38 1.78
C HIS A 143 -23.23 -8.90 1.80
N ARG A 144 -23.21 -9.53 2.99
CA ARG A 144 -23.45 -10.97 3.14
C ARG A 144 -24.82 -11.44 2.64
N THR A 145 -25.77 -10.51 2.54
CA THR A 145 -27.07 -10.69 1.89
C THR A 145 -27.31 -9.49 0.96
N PRO A 146 -26.85 -9.51 -0.30
CA PRO A 146 -27.03 -8.40 -1.23
C PRO A 146 -28.50 -8.26 -1.69
N PRO A 147 -29.00 -7.03 -1.95
CA PRO A 147 -28.30 -5.77 -1.70
C PRO A 147 -28.19 -5.47 -0.19
N GLY A 148 -27.09 -4.82 0.20
CA GLY A 148 -26.89 -4.37 1.57
C GLY A 148 -28.00 -3.41 2.04
N PRO A 149 -28.42 -3.45 3.33
CA PRO A 149 -29.42 -2.52 3.85
C PRO A 149 -28.98 -1.06 3.69
N GLN A 150 -29.92 -0.16 3.38
CA GLN A 150 -29.62 1.26 3.14
C GLN A 150 -28.89 1.92 4.31
N ALA A 151 -29.35 1.69 5.55
CA ALA A 151 -28.69 2.22 6.75
C ALA A 151 -27.24 1.72 6.93
N GLU A 152 -26.92 0.52 6.46
CA GLU A 152 -25.55 0.00 6.49
C GLU A 152 -24.68 0.64 5.41
N CYS A 153 -25.25 0.95 4.25
CA CYS A 153 -24.57 1.65 3.17
C CYS A 153 -24.26 3.11 3.56
N GLU A 154 -25.23 3.80 4.16
CA GLU A 154 -25.10 5.20 4.62
C GLU A 154 -24.10 5.34 5.77
N SER A 155 -23.98 4.33 6.63
CA SER A 155 -23.02 4.32 7.75
C SER A 155 -21.64 3.78 7.38
N ALA A 156 -21.41 3.37 6.13
CA ALA A 156 -20.17 2.67 5.74
C ALA A 156 -18.91 3.51 6.00
N LEU A 157 -18.92 4.81 5.66
CA LEU A 157 -17.79 5.71 5.89
C LEU A 157 -17.48 5.87 7.38
N VAL A 158 -18.49 6.16 8.20
CA VAL A 158 -18.34 6.32 9.65
C VAL A 158 -17.82 5.05 10.31
N ARG A 159 -18.31 3.87 9.89
CA ARG A 159 -17.81 2.57 10.37
C ARG A 159 -16.34 2.37 9.97
N THR A 160 -15.97 2.71 8.73
CA THR A 160 -14.58 2.64 8.29
C THR A 160 -13.65 3.56 9.09
N LEU A 161 -14.07 4.80 9.35
CA LEU A 161 -13.33 5.73 10.22
C LEU A 161 -13.14 5.16 11.63
N SER A 162 -14.19 4.56 12.20
CA SER A 162 -14.11 3.92 13.51
C SER A 162 -13.10 2.76 13.54
N GLU A 163 -12.95 2.00 12.45
CA GLU A 163 -11.93 0.95 12.36
C GLU A 163 -10.51 1.51 12.16
N CYS A 164 -10.37 2.65 11.47
CA CYS A 164 -9.09 3.37 11.40
C CYS A 164 -8.67 3.86 12.79
N ASP A 165 -9.59 4.48 13.53
CA ASP A 165 -9.38 4.91 14.92
C ASP A 165 -9.02 3.73 15.83
N PHE A 166 -9.71 2.60 15.68
CA PHE A 166 -9.38 1.38 16.40
C PHE A 166 -7.91 0.98 16.19
N LEU A 167 -7.43 0.97 14.94
CA LEU A 167 -6.06 0.54 14.62
C LEU A 167 -5.01 1.52 15.13
N LEU A 168 -5.27 2.83 15.04
CA LEU A 168 -4.39 3.84 15.64
C LEU A 168 -4.27 3.67 17.16
N GLU A 169 -5.37 3.38 17.86
CA GLU A 169 -5.41 3.18 19.31
C GLU A 169 -4.60 1.96 19.79
N ILE A 170 -4.20 1.07 18.89
CA ILE A 170 -3.39 -0.12 19.19
C ILE A 170 -2.09 -0.18 18.38
N ALA A 171 -1.74 0.87 17.64
CA ALA A 171 -0.58 0.89 16.76
C ALA A 171 0.74 0.72 17.53
N SER A 172 0.84 1.31 18.72
CA SER A 172 2.01 1.18 19.61
C SER A 172 2.27 -0.26 20.05
N PHE A 173 1.22 -1.06 20.26
CA PHE A 173 1.37 -2.49 20.52
C PHE A 173 2.01 -3.23 19.34
N PHE A 174 1.57 -2.96 18.11
CA PHE A 174 2.16 -3.59 16.94
C PHE A 174 3.61 -3.17 16.72
N ALA A 175 3.93 -1.89 16.88
CA ALA A 175 5.30 -1.40 16.75
C ALA A 175 6.24 -2.02 17.80
N ALA A 176 5.80 -2.12 19.04
CA ALA A 176 6.56 -2.77 20.11
C ALA A 176 6.73 -4.28 19.88
N ALA A 177 5.68 -4.97 19.43
CA ALA A 177 5.78 -6.38 19.07
C ALA A 177 6.79 -6.61 17.93
N HIS A 178 6.76 -5.75 16.91
CA HIS A 178 7.71 -5.80 15.79
C HIS A 178 9.15 -5.54 16.24
N ALA A 179 9.37 -4.57 17.12
CA ALA A 179 10.70 -4.29 17.69
C ALA A 179 11.24 -5.50 18.48
N GLU A 180 10.38 -6.27 19.14
CA GLU A 180 10.71 -7.53 19.81
C GLU A 180 10.91 -8.72 18.83
N GLY A 181 10.76 -8.50 17.52
CA GLY A 181 10.80 -9.56 16.50
C GLY A 181 9.57 -10.47 16.50
N GLN A 182 8.47 -10.04 17.09
CA GLN A 182 7.20 -10.79 17.10
C GLN A 182 6.34 -10.39 15.91
N SER A 183 5.95 -11.38 15.11
CA SER A 183 4.96 -11.21 14.07
C SER A 183 3.55 -11.45 14.64
N ILE A 184 2.68 -10.45 14.49
CA ILE A 184 1.26 -10.55 14.88
C ILE A 184 0.44 -10.70 13.60
N SER A 185 -0.40 -11.73 13.52
CA SER A 185 -1.22 -11.97 12.33
C SER A 185 -2.18 -10.80 12.05
N GLU A 186 -2.43 -10.50 10.77
CA GLU A 186 -3.30 -9.39 10.35
C GLU A 186 -4.71 -9.47 10.97
N GLY A 187 -5.26 -10.69 11.07
CA GLY A 187 -6.56 -10.95 11.68
C GLY A 187 -6.59 -11.02 13.21
N TYR A 188 -5.50 -10.72 13.92
CA TYR A 188 -5.39 -10.95 15.37
C TYR A 188 -6.52 -10.32 16.19
N PHE A 189 -6.94 -9.10 15.84
CA PHE A 189 -8.04 -8.41 16.51
C PHE A 189 -9.37 -8.44 15.73
N ARG A 190 -9.49 -9.25 14.68
CA ARG A 190 -10.71 -9.33 13.87
C ARG A 190 -11.94 -9.59 14.76
N GLY A 191 -12.92 -8.69 14.72
CA GLY A 191 -14.15 -8.80 15.49
C GLY A 191 -14.04 -8.52 16.99
N VAL A 192 -12.85 -8.14 17.47
CA VAL A 192 -12.61 -7.77 18.86
C VAL A 192 -13.00 -6.30 19.08
N SER A 193 -13.66 -6.02 20.20
CA SER A 193 -14.01 -4.65 20.61
C SER A 193 -12.78 -3.87 21.06
N LEU A 194 -12.82 -2.53 20.96
CA LEU A 194 -11.67 -1.69 21.33
C LEU A 194 -11.25 -1.88 22.79
N ALA A 195 -12.20 -2.00 23.72
CA ALA A 195 -11.90 -2.21 25.12
C ALA A 195 -11.15 -3.53 25.38
N ALA A 196 -11.59 -4.62 24.75
CA ALA A 196 -10.94 -5.93 24.87
C ALA A 196 -9.55 -5.93 24.20
N ALA A 197 -9.42 -5.28 23.04
CA ALA A 197 -8.15 -5.12 22.36
C ALA A 197 -7.15 -4.34 23.22
N LYS A 198 -7.56 -3.20 23.78
CA LYS A 198 -6.72 -2.39 24.69
C LYS A 198 -6.26 -3.17 25.93
N SER A 199 -7.15 -3.94 26.57
CA SER A 199 -6.77 -4.80 27.69
C SER A 199 -5.71 -5.81 27.27
N THR A 200 -5.93 -6.48 26.14
CA THR A 200 -5.00 -7.48 25.60
C THR A 200 -3.64 -6.86 25.24
N CYS A 201 -3.65 -5.68 24.60
CA CYS A 201 -2.45 -4.93 24.26
C CYS A 201 -1.67 -4.54 25.52
N ALA A 202 -2.32 -3.99 26.55
CA ALA A 202 -1.67 -3.60 27.80
C ALA A 202 -1.02 -4.81 28.52
N GLU A 203 -1.74 -5.93 28.62
CA GLU A 203 -1.23 -7.16 29.23
C GLU A 203 -0.02 -7.74 28.48
N LYS A 204 0.02 -7.61 27.15
CA LYS A 204 1.14 -8.09 26.33
C LYS A 204 2.31 -7.13 26.34
N LEU A 205 2.07 -5.83 26.21
CA LEU A 205 3.09 -4.78 26.29
C LEU A 205 3.89 -4.87 27.59
N ALA A 206 3.21 -5.12 28.72
CA ALA A 206 3.86 -5.29 30.02
C ALA A 206 4.82 -6.49 30.10
N LYS A 207 4.76 -7.44 29.14
CA LYS A 207 5.62 -8.62 29.07
C LYS A 207 6.76 -8.47 28.06
N LEU A 208 6.77 -7.41 27.25
CA LEU A 208 7.84 -7.13 26.29
C LEU A 208 9.04 -6.51 26.99
N SER A 209 10.19 -6.48 26.31
CA SER A 209 11.39 -5.81 26.81
C SER A 209 11.17 -4.32 27.07
N THR A 210 12.00 -3.72 27.92
CA THR A 210 11.97 -2.28 28.18
C THR A 210 12.18 -1.45 26.91
N GLU A 211 13.00 -1.96 25.97
CA GLU A 211 13.22 -1.32 24.67
C GLU A 211 11.94 -1.28 23.84
N SER A 212 11.24 -2.41 23.71
CA SER A 212 9.94 -2.47 23.01
C SER A 212 8.86 -1.62 23.69
N GLN A 213 8.86 -1.54 25.02
CA GLN A 213 7.97 -0.62 25.75
C GLN A 213 8.28 0.85 25.45
N SER A 214 9.56 1.21 25.29
CA SER A 214 9.97 2.55 24.85
C SER A 214 9.51 2.84 23.41
N VAL A 215 9.59 1.85 22.52
CA VAL A 215 9.01 1.95 21.16
C VAL A 215 7.51 2.19 21.22
N ALA A 216 6.77 1.47 22.08
CA ALA A 216 5.33 1.71 22.25
C ALA A 216 5.05 3.17 22.64
N ALA A 217 5.73 3.68 23.66
CA ALA A 217 5.54 5.05 24.16
C ALA A 217 5.88 6.11 23.09
N ARG A 218 6.94 5.88 22.30
CA ARG A 218 7.32 6.74 21.18
C ARG A 218 6.25 6.76 20.11
N VAL A 219 5.74 5.59 19.71
CA VAL A 219 4.69 5.48 18.69
C VAL A 219 3.37 6.06 19.20
N ASP A 220 3.02 5.91 20.47
CA ASP A 220 1.84 6.57 21.06
C ASP A 220 1.90 8.09 20.91
N ALA A 221 3.07 8.70 21.15
CA ALA A 221 3.25 10.15 20.97
C ALA A 221 3.12 10.59 19.50
N LEU A 222 3.65 9.80 18.56
CA LEU A 222 3.52 10.05 17.13
C LEU A 222 2.05 9.91 16.66
N VAL A 223 1.36 8.87 17.11
CA VAL A 223 -0.07 8.67 16.84
C VAL A 223 -0.92 9.80 17.42
N ALA A 224 -0.57 10.32 18.61
CA ALA A 224 -1.24 11.49 19.15
C ALA A 224 -1.11 12.73 18.24
N THR A 225 0.05 12.91 17.59
CA THR A 225 0.29 13.98 16.62
C THR A 225 -0.54 13.79 15.34
N VAL A 226 -0.62 12.56 14.82
CA VAL A 226 -1.48 12.21 13.69
C VAL A 226 -2.94 12.53 14.01
N ARG A 227 -3.44 12.13 15.19
CA ARG A 227 -4.82 12.39 15.60
C ARG A 227 -5.10 13.88 15.78
N GLY A 228 -4.15 14.64 16.30
CA GLY A 228 -4.26 16.09 16.46
C GLY A 228 -4.25 16.86 15.13
N SER A 229 -3.72 16.25 14.06
CA SER A 229 -3.61 16.85 12.72
C SER A 229 -4.72 16.41 11.76
N ARG A 230 -5.74 15.71 12.26
CA ARG A 230 -6.84 15.18 11.45
C ARG A 230 -7.63 16.33 10.81
N PRO A 231 -7.88 16.29 9.48
CA PRO A 231 -8.68 17.31 8.80
C PRO A 231 -10.16 17.23 9.18
N ASP A 232 -10.89 18.31 8.90
CA ASP A 232 -12.35 18.32 9.00
C ASP A 232 -12.99 17.48 7.88
N GLY A 233 -14.14 16.87 8.17
CA GLY A 233 -14.94 16.12 7.19
C GLY A 233 -14.53 14.67 7.00
N ASP A 234 -15.49 13.77 7.13
CA ASP A 234 -15.28 12.31 7.15
C ASP A 234 -14.50 11.76 5.94
N ALA A 235 -14.75 12.30 4.74
CA ALA A 235 -14.09 11.84 3.52
C ALA A 235 -12.59 12.18 3.51
N ASP A 236 -12.24 13.38 3.97
CA ASP A 236 -10.84 13.82 4.03
C ASP A 236 -10.12 13.18 5.22
N GLN A 237 -10.84 12.91 6.31
CA GLN A 237 -10.34 12.09 7.41
C GLN A 237 -9.94 10.70 6.92
N LEU A 238 -10.77 10.01 6.14
CA LEU A 238 -10.42 8.68 5.66
C LEU A 238 -9.14 8.71 4.81
N ARG A 239 -9.07 9.62 3.83
CA ARG A 239 -7.89 9.78 2.96
C ARG A 239 -6.62 10.06 3.77
N PHE A 240 -6.72 10.89 4.80
CA PHE A 240 -5.62 11.19 5.70
C PHE A 240 -5.20 9.97 6.53
N LEU A 241 -6.16 9.25 7.13
CA LEU A 241 -5.86 8.15 8.04
C LEU A 241 -5.27 6.93 7.35
N LEU A 242 -5.63 6.69 6.09
CA LEU A 242 -5.09 5.59 5.26
C LEU A 242 -3.56 5.67 5.06
N ARG A 243 -2.93 6.79 5.41
CA ARG A 243 -1.45 6.93 5.47
C ARG A 243 -0.83 6.23 6.67
N TYR A 244 -1.58 6.07 7.76
CA TYR A 244 -1.05 5.70 9.08
C TYR A 244 -1.65 4.42 9.65
N VAL A 245 -2.56 3.78 8.92
CA VAL A 245 -3.21 2.54 9.35
C VAL A 245 -2.82 1.39 8.43
N ASP A 246 -2.44 0.29 9.07
CA ASP A 246 -2.20 -1.00 8.40
C ASP A 246 -3.46 -1.42 7.62
N THR A 247 -3.35 -1.38 6.28
CA THR A 247 -4.51 -1.47 5.41
C THR A 247 -4.99 -2.90 5.26
N LYS A 248 -4.09 -3.89 5.23
CA LYS A 248 -4.46 -5.30 5.30
C LYS A 248 -5.26 -5.61 6.58
N ARG A 249 -4.81 -5.12 7.74
CA ARG A 249 -5.57 -5.22 8.99
C ARG A 249 -6.91 -4.52 8.91
N LEU A 250 -6.94 -3.31 8.36
CA LEU A 250 -8.17 -2.54 8.19
C LEU A 250 -9.18 -3.33 7.35
N ILE A 251 -8.80 -3.80 6.16
CA ILE A 251 -9.66 -4.55 5.24
C ILE A 251 -10.24 -5.80 5.93
N ILE A 252 -9.42 -6.57 6.66
CA ILE A 252 -9.89 -7.76 7.39
C ILE A 252 -10.94 -7.39 8.45
N ARG A 253 -10.75 -6.27 9.16
CA ARG A 253 -11.74 -5.76 10.12
C ARG A 253 -13.00 -5.28 9.43
N LEU A 254 -12.88 -4.60 8.28
CA LEU A 254 -14.02 -4.10 7.50
C LEU A 254 -14.93 -5.23 7.00
N PHE A 255 -14.43 -6.43 6.69
CA PHE A 255 -15.29 -7.56 6.33
C PHE A 255 -16.35 -7.88 7.40
N GLN A 256 -15.98 -7.70 8.68
CA GLN A 256 -16.92 -7.88 9.78
C GLN A 256 -17.65 -6.59 10.10
N SER A 257 -16.92 -5.47 10.19
CA SER A 257 -17.47 -4.19 10.59
C SER A 257 -18.52 -3.70 9.59
N LEU A 258 -18.38 -3.96 8.29
CA LEU A 258 -19.32 -3.61 7.23
C LEU A 258 -20.23 -4.77 6.77
N LYS A 259 -20.09 -5.96 7.39
CA LYS A 259 -20.84 -7.17 7.04
C LYS A 259 -20.78 -7.56 5.56
N VAL A 260 -19.62 -7.36 4.92
CA VAL A 260 -19.37 -7.78 3.54
C VAL A 260 -18.71 -9.17 3.51
N HIS A 261 -18.67 -9.80 2.34
CA HIS A 261 -17.94 -11.06 2.15
C HIS A 261 -16.42 -10.85 2.22
N ASP A 262 -15.71 -11.83 2.77
CA ASP A 262 -14.24 -11.84 2.77
C ASP A 262 -13.70 -11.82 1.34
N GLY A 263 -12.64 -11.05 1.12
CA GLY A 263 -12.05 -10.86 -0.21
C GLY A 263 -12.84 -9.94 -1.15
N SER A 264 -14.03 -9.46 -0.76
CA SER A 264 -14.85 -8.61 -1.62
C SER A 264 -14.29 -7.21 -1.88
N HIS A 265 -13.23 -6.79 -1.17
CA HIS A 265 -12.54 -5.52 -1.44
C HIS A 265 -12.01 -5.45 -2.88
N TRP A 266 -11.71 -6.60 -3.50
CA TRP A 266 -11.35 -6.69 -4.93
C TRP A 266 -12.45 -6.21 -5.88
N THR A 267 -13.68 -5.97 -5.42
CA THR A 267 -14.72 -5.30 -6.22
C THR A 267 -14.48 -3.79 -6.36
N MET A 268 -13.77 -3.17 -5.42
CA MET A 268 -13.46 -1.73 -5.43
C MET A 268 -12.66 -1.30 -6.66
N PRO A 269 -11.56 -1.95 -7.06
CA PRO A 269 -10.81 -1.55 -8.25
C PRO A 269 -11.63 -1.72 -9.55
N HIS A 270 -12.60 -2.65 -9.59
CA HIS A 270 -13.57 -2.71 -10.68
C HIS A 270 -14.49 -1.47 -10.69
N MET A 271 -14.99 -1.04 -9.53
CA MET A 271 -15.83 0.17 -9.44
C MET A 271 -15.07 1.44 -9.83
N GLN A 272 -13.79 1.52 -9.46
CA GLN A 272 -12.88 2.59 -9.87
C GLN A 272 -12.71 2.61 -11.39
N ALA A 273 -12.36 1.46 -11.99
CA ALA A 273 -12.19 1.34 -13.44
C ALA A 273 -13.46 1.71 -14.23
N LEU A 274 -14.64 1.24 -13.78
CA LEU A 274 -15.93 1.58 -14.40
C LEU A 274 -16.27 3.07 -14.30
N SER A 275 -15.72 3.76 -13.29
CA SER A 275 -15.90 5.19 -13.09
C SER A 275 -14.75 6.03 -13.67
N ASN A 276 -13.84 5.40 -14.43
CA ASN A 276 -12.60 6.01 -14.93
C ASN A 276 -11.78 6.71 -13.84
N ARG A 277 -11.72 6.10 -12.65
CA ARG A 277 -10.95 6.56 -11.50
C ARG A 277 -9.72 5.70 -11.31
N ARG A 278 -8.65 6.36 -10.88
CA ARG A 278 -7.35 5.76 -10.55
C ARG A 278 -6.58 6.65 -9.58
N PRO A 279 -5.56 6.11 -8.89
CA PRO A 279 -4.76 6.89 -7.96
C PRO A 279 -4.03 8.04 -8.65
N ALA A 280 -4.40 9.29 -8.31
CA ALA A 280 -3.82 10.49 -8.91
C ALA A 280 -2.31 10.62 -8.63
N GLU A 281 -1.87 10.15 -7.46
CA GLU A 281 -0.47 10.11 -7.04
C GLU A 281 0.39 9.29 -8.02
N PHE A 282 0.01 8.03 -8.23
CA PHE A 282 0.73 7.15 -9.16
C PHE A 282 0.61 7.64 -10.60
N GLU A 283 -0.53 8.22 -11.01
CA GLU A 283 -0.64 8.82 -12.34
C GLU A 283 0.35 9.97 -12.54
N ALA A 284 0.48 10.87 -11.57
CA ALA A 284 1.41 12.00 -11.64
C ALA A 284 2.88 11.54 -11.65
N PHE A 285 3.19 10.51 -10.87
CA PHE A 285 4.51 9.89 -10.86
C PHE A 285 4.83 9.22 -12.20
N LEU A 286 3.95 8.35 -12.72
CA LEU A 286 4.15 7.66 -14.00
C LEU A 286 4.28 8.65 -15.16
N LYS A 287 3.49 9.74 -15.21
CA LYS A 287 3.67 10.81 -16.21
C LYS A 287 5.01 11.52 -16.12
N THR A 288 5.61 11.58 -14.93
CA THR A 288 6.96 12.14 -14.75
C THR A 288 8.03 11.17 -15.26
N VAL A 289 7.83 9.86 -15.04
CA VAL A 289 8.69 8.79 -15.58
C VAL A 289 8.61 8.73 -17.11
N GLU A 290 7.40 8.81 -17.69
CA GLU A 290 7.19 8.86 -19.15
C GLU A 290 7.98 9.99 -19.79
N ARG A 291 7.88 11.21 -19.25
CA ARG A 291 8.65 12.38 -19.73
C ARG A 291 10.17 12.21 -19.60
N ARG A 292 10.64 11.32 -18.72
CA ARG A 292 12.07 11.10 -18.49
C ARG A 292 12.68 10.12 -19.49
N TYR A 293 11.93 9.09 -19.87
CA TYR A 293 12.47 7.96 -20.62
C TYR A 293 11.89 7.79 -22.03
N VAL A 294 10.75 8.42 -22.33
CA VAL A 294 10.03 8.25 -23.60
C VAL A 294 10.08 9.52 -24.46
N ALA A 295 10.39 10.68 -23.85
CA ALA A 295 10.51 11.96 -24.54
C ALA A 295 11.84 12.12 -25.30
#